data_AF-A0A7Y2YVX1-F1
#
_entry.id   AF-A0A7Y2YVX1-F1
#
_cell.length_a   1.000
_cell.length_b   1.000
_cell.length_c   1.000
_cell.angle_alpha   90.00
_cell.angle_beta   90.00
_cell.angle_gamma   90.00
#
_symmetry.space_group_name_H-M   'P 1'
#
loop_
_entity.id
_entity.type
_entity.pdbx_description
1 polymer ?
#
loop_
_entity_poly.entity_id
_entity_poly.type
_entity_poly.pdbx_seq_one_letter_code
_entity_poly.pdbx_strand_id
1 'polypeptide(L)'
;MMDLTPLDVRKKKDDLRRTVRGYESTQVDAFLDLVADRLEEVIQEEVRLREQVTMLRERLSGFEERERALNEALVAAQELREEARLQAEKQAGLRLQEAAQQADQLVSDARRSAEDSERALADLHARRASFLRGMRSLLGRFLDEVGYEEARLVGSPEAAGSPPQDDEDGQDGEPESDHA
;
A
#
# COMPACT_ATOMS: atom_id res chain seq x y z
N MET A 1 -46.28 40.00 30.13
CA MET A 1 -46.72 41.16 29.32
C MET A 1 -46.68 42.34 30.27
N MET A 2 -46.07 43.47 29.88
CA MET A 2 -46.01 44.63 30.77
C MET A 2 -47.42 45.20 30.91
N ASP A 3 -47.90 45.32 32.14
CA ASP A 3 -49.28 45.76 32.45
C ASP A 3 -49.47 47.28 32.30
N LEU A 4 -48.41 48.02 31.93
CA LEU A 4 -48.42 49.48 31.80
C LEU A 4 -47.38 49.92 30.74
N THR A 5 -47.80 50.72 29.76
CA THR A 5 -46.89 51.35 28.78
C THR A 5 -46.62 52.82 29.12
N PRO A 6 -45.52 53.43 28.61
CA PRO A 6 -45.26 54.86 28.78
C PRO A 6 -46.43 55.74 28.31
N LEU A 7 -47.09 55.31 27.22
CA LEU A 7 -48.30 55.94 26.70
C LEU A 7 -49.48 55.84 27.68
N ASP A 8 -49.64 54.70 28.36
CA ASP A 8 -50.69 54.53 29.37
C ASP A 8 -50.44 55.39 30.60
N VAL A 9 -49.18 55.55 31.02
CA VAL A 9 -48.78 56.46 32.12
C VAL A 9 -49.11 57.91 31.75
N ARG A 10 -48.77 58.34 30.53
CA ARG A 10 -49.06 59.70 30.04
C ARG A 10 -50.57 59.95 29.92
N LYS A 11 -51.37 58.97 29.45
CA LYS A 11 -52.84 59.08 29.41
C LYS A 11 -53.46 59.13 30.80
N LYS A 12 -52.87 58.45 31.79
CA LYS A 12 -53.38 58.44 33.18
C LYS A 12 -53.39 59.82 33.82
N LYS A 13 -52.53 60.73 33.35
CA LYS A 13 -52.48 62.14 33.75
C LYS A 13 -53.82 62.85 33.54
N ASP A 14 -54.49 62.58 32.42
CA ASP A 14 -55.77 63.22 32.05
C ASP A 14 -56.97 62.61 32.78
N ASP A 15 -56.85 61.36 33.27
CA ASP A 15 -57.92 60.62 33.94
C ASP A 15 -58.02 60.88 35.45
N LEU A 16 -57.02 61.56 36.05
CA LEU A 16 -56.94 61.79 37.50
C LEU A 16 -57.89 62.91 37.96
N ARG A 17 -58.88 62.55 38.77
CA ARG A 17 -59.85 63.51 39.34
C ARG A 17 -59.25 64.34 40.47
N ARG A 18 -59.42 65.67 40.41
CA ARG A 18 -59.02 66.60 41.47
C ARG A 18 -60.00 66.52 42.65
N THR A 19 -59.47 66.27 43.85
CA THR A 19 -60.25 66.17 45.10
C THR A 19 -59.71 67.18 46.13
N VAL A 20 -60.58 67.76 46.96
CA VAL A 20 -60.29 68.88 47.88
C VAL A 20 -59.22 68.56 48.96
N ARG A 21 -58.84 67.28 49.13
CA ARG A 21 -57.79 66.78 50.04
C ARG A 21 -56.76 65.86 49.34
N GLY A 22 -56.55 66.06 48.04
CA GLY A 22 -55.63 65.25 47.23
C GLY A 22 -54.19 65.78 47.18
N TYR A 23 -53.31 65.00 46.55
CA TYR A 23 -51.97 65.46 46.17
C TYR A 23 -52.03 66.64 45.19
N GLU A 24 -50.98 67.47 45.20
CA GLU A 24 -50.85 68.60 44.29
C GLU A 24 -50.76 68.11 42.83
N SER A 25 -51.69 68.51 41.97
CA SER A 25 -51.80 67.99 40.60
C SER A 25 -50.53 68.24 39.78
N THR A 26 -49.90 69.41 39.94
CA THR A 26 -48.66 69.81 39.25
C THR A 26 -47.46 68.92 39.61
N GLN A 27 -47.33 68.50 40.86
CA GLN A 27 -46.29 67.56 41.27
C GLN A 27 -46.55 66.15 40.74
N VAL A 28 -47.82 65.70 40.78
CA VAL A 28 -48.20 64.37 40.27
C VAL A 28 -47.97 64.31 38.76
N ASP A 29 -48.33 65.36 38.02
CA ASP A 29 -48.11 65.48 36.59
C ASP A 29 -46.63 65.36 36.22
N ALA A 30 -45.75 66.09 36.93
CA ALA A 30 -44.30 66.03 36.71
C ALA A 30 -43.71 64.66 37.06
N PHE A 31 -44.24 64.00 38.10
CA PHE A 31 -43.82 62.65 38.46
C PHE A 31 -44.26 61.61 37.41
N LEU A 32 -45.49 61.72 36.89
CA LEU A 32 -45.98 60.83 35.82
C LEU A 32 -45.18 60.99 34.53
N ASP A 33 -44.79 62.21 34.16
CA ASP A 33 -43.93 62.47 33.02
C ASP A 33 -42.54 61.79 33.22
N LEU A 34 -41.92 61.96 34.39
CA LEU A 34 -40.66 61.29 34.74
C LEU A 34 -40.76 59.76 34.73
N VAL A 35 -41.86 59.21 35.25
CA VAL A 35 -42.11 57.75 35.25
C VAL A 35 -42.30 57.25 33.82
N ALA A 36 -43.03 57.97 32.98
CA ALA A 36 -43.22 57.60 31.58
C ALA A 36 -41.88 57.58 30.82
N ASP A 37 -41.05 58.61 30.99
CA ASP A 37 -39.74 58.70 30.34
C ASP A 37 -38.83 57.56 30.80
N ARG A 38 -38.78 57.29 32.12
CA ARG A 38 -37.93 56.21 32.63
C ARG A 38 -38.43 54.82 32.23
N LEU A 39 -39.74 54.64 32.11
CA LEU A 39 -40.34 53.40 31.61
C LEU A 39 -40.01 53.19 30.13
N GLU A 40 -40.01 54.27 29.33
CA GLU A 40 -39.62 54.23 27.93
C GLU A 40 -38.15 53.82 27.75
N GLU A 41 -37.24 54.41 28.55
CA GLU A 41 -35.81 54.03 28.55
C GLU A 41 -35.61 52.55 28.90
N VAL A 42 -36.30 52.05 29.94
CA VAL A 42 -36.21 50.64 30.35
C VAL A 42 -36.74 49.71 29.26
N ILE A 43 -37.83 50.07 28.58
CA ILE A 43 -38.39 49.26 27.49
C ILE A 43 -37.43 49.24 26.29
N GLN A 44 -36.84 50.37 25.92
CA GLN A 44 -35.85 50.42 24.83
C GLN A 44 -34.62 49.58 25.16
N GLU A 45 -34.13 49.66 26.41
CA GLU A 45 -33.01 48.85 26.86
C GLU A 45 -33.36 47.35 26.90
N GLU A 46 -34.58 46.99 27.31
CA GLU A 46 -35.06 45.60 27.27
C GLU A 46 -35.07 45.04 25.84
N VAL A 47 -35.61 45.79 24.88
CA VAL A 47 -35.64 45.38 23.47
C VAL A 47 -34.21 45.20 22.94
N ARG A 48 -33.33 46.17 23.19
CA ARG A 48 -31.93 46.10 22.77
C ARG A 48 -31.19 44.91 23.39
N LEU A 49 -31.42 44.62 24.66
CA LEU A 49 -30.81 43.48 25.34
C LEU A 49 -31.36 42.16 24.81
N ARG A 50 -32.66 42.06 24.54
CA ARG A 50 -33.28 40.88 23.93
C ARG A 50 -32.72 40.60 22.54
N GLU A 51 -32.55 41.62 21.71
CA GLU A 51 -31.92 41.49 20.39
C GLU A 51 -30.47 40.97 20.50
N GLN A 52 -29.67 41.55 21.41
CA GLN A 52 -28.31 41.09 21.66
C GLN A 52 -28.26 39.63 22.14
N VAL A 53 -29.16 39.25 23.04
CA VAL A 53 -29.25 37.87 23.54
C VAL A 53 -29.60 36.91 22.40
N THR A 54 -30.54 37.26 21.53
CA THR A 54 -30.88 36.43 20.37
C THR A 54 -29.70 36.27 19.43
N MET A 55 -29.01 37.36 19.08
CA MET A 55 -27.82 37.33 18.22
C MET A 55 -26.68 36.50 18.83
N LEU A 56 -26.43 36.63 20.14
CA LEU A 56 -25.41 35.84 20.82
C LEU A 56 -25.77 34.35 20.86
N ARG A 57 -27.05 34.00 21.03
CA ARG A 57 -27.52 32.60 20.98
C ARG A 57 -27.33 31.99 19.60
N GLU A 58 -27.65 32.73 18.53
CA GLU A 58 -27.42 32.27 17.16
C GLU A 58 -25.93 32.02 16.89
N ARG A 59 -25.07 32.95 17.32
CA ARG A 59 -23.62 32.77 17.21
C ARG A 59 -23.13 31.55 17.98
N LEU A 60 -23.62 31.35 19.21
CA LEU A 60 -23.26 30.21 20.03
C LEU A 60 -23.67 28.90 19.36
N SER A 61 -24.89 28.81 18.84
CA SER A 61 -25.36 27.65 18.06
C SER A 61 -24.44 27.35 16.88
N GLY A 62 -24.04 28.38 16.13
CA GLY A 62 -23.10 28.22 15.03
C GLY A 62 -21.69 27.82 15.46
N PHE A 63 -21.25 28.17 16.68
CA PHE A 63 -20.00 27.65 17.24
C PHE A 63 -20.12 26.19 17.65
N GLU A 64 -21.22 25.80 18.32
CA GLU A 64 -21.46 24.41 18.72
C GLU A 64 -21.56 23.47 17.52
N GLU A 65 -22.21 23.89 16.42
CA GLU A 65 -22.27 23.11 15.18
C GLU A 65 -20.88 22.92 14.56
N ARG A 66 -20.06 23.98 14.52
CA ARG A 66 -18.68 23.90 14.03
C ARG A 66 -17.81 23.01 14.91
N GLU A 67 -17.97 23.09 16.22
CA GLU A 67 -17.26 22.22 17.17
C GLU A 67 -17.63 20.75 16.96
N ARG A 68 -18.92 20.44 16.76
CA ARG A 68 -19.36 19.09 16.41
C ARG A 68 -18.74 18.61 15.10
N ALA A 69 -18.79 19.40 14.05
CA ALA A 69 -18.19 19.06 12.76
C ALA A 69 -16.66 18.85 12.85
N LEU A 70 -15.96 19.66 13.66
CA LEU A 70 -14.53 19.49 13.91
C LEU A 70 -14.23 18.19 14.67
N ASN A 71 -15.03 17.86 15.68
CA ASN A 71 -14.87 16.61 16.43
C ASN A 71 -15.13 15.38 15.53
N GLU A 72 -16.17 15.42 14.71
CA GLU A 72 -16.46 14.37 13.72
C GLU A 72 -15.31 14.23 12.71
N ALA A 73 -14.80 15.34 12.18
CA ALA A 73 -13.67 15.32 11.26
C ALA A 73 -12.40 14.76 11.91
N LEU A 74 -12.17 15.05 13.20
CA LEU A 74 -11.02 14.55 13.94
C LEU A 74 -11.12 13.04 14.17
N VAL A 75 -12.30 12.53 14.50
CA VAL A 75 -12.55 11.09 14.63
C VAL A 75 -12.36 10.40 13.28
N ALA A 76 -12.94 10.93 12.20
CA ALA A 76 -12.77 10.38 10.85
C ALA A 76 -11.30 10.37 10.41
N ALA A 77 -10.53 11.42 10.72
CA ALA A 77 -9.11 11.48 10.43
C ALA A 77 -8.30 10.43 11.22
N GLN A 78 -8.68 10.15 12.47
CA GLN A 78 -8.06 9.09 13.26
C GLN A 78 -8.37 7.71 12.70
N GLU A 79 -9.64 7.44 12.35
CA GLU A 79 -10.04 6.18 11.72
C GLU A 79 -9.31 5.93 10.40
N LEU A 80 -9.24 6.95 9.53
CA LEU A 80 -8.51 6.87 8.27
C LEU A 80 -7.02 6.60 8.48
N ARG A 81 -6.42 7.21 9.52
CA ARG A 81 -5.01 6.96 9.85
C ARG A 81 -4.79 5.51 10.31
N GLU A 82 -5.65 4.96 11.16
CA GLU A 82 -5.54 3.57 11.60
C GLU A 82 -5.79 2.60 10.43
N GLU A 83 -6.76 2.87 9.57
CA GLU A 83 -7.01 2.07 8.36
C GLU A 83 -5.81 2.08 7.41
N ALA A 84 -5.25 3.26 7.14
CA ALA A 84 -4.05 3.40 6.32
C ALA A 84 -2.85 2.64 6.91
N ARG A 85 -2.69 2.67 8.24
CA ARG A 85 -1.65 1.91 8.94
C ARG A 85 -1.85 0.40 8.76
N LEU A 86 -3.04 -0.11 9.03
CA LEU A 86 -3.36 -1.55 8.89
C LEU A 86 -3.17 -2.02 7.45
N GLN A 87 -3.59 -1.22 6.47
CA GLN A 87 -3.38 -1.52 5.07
C GLN A 87 -1.90 -1.54 4.70
N ALA A 88 -1.10 -0.57 5.18
CA ALA A 88 0.33 -0.53 4.95
C ALA A 88 1.05 -1.74 5.57
N GLU A 89 0.69 -2.13 6.80
CA GLU A 89 1.24 -3.32 7.46
C GLU A 89 0.92 -4.60 6.68
N LYS A 90 -0.34 -4.76 6.21
CA LYS A 90 -0.75 -5.89 5.37
C LYS A 90 0.02 -5.93 4.05
N GLN A 91 0.12 -4.80 3.36
CA GLN A 91 0.84 -4.69 2.10
C GLN A 91 2.34 -4.96 2.27
N ALA A 92 2.95 -4.47 3.35
CA ALA A 92 4.34 -4.76 3.67
C ALA A 92 4.56 -6.26 3.90
N GLY A 93 3.67 -6.93 4.63
CA GLY A 93 3.73 -8.38 4.84
C GLY A 93 3.64 -9.17 3.52
N LEU A 94 2.69 -8.81 2.65
CA LEU A 94 2.55 -9.44 1.33
C LEU A 94 3.80 -9.22 0.46
N ARG A 95 4.35 -8.00 0.44
CA ARG A 95 5.57 -7.69 -0.30
C ARG A 95 6.77 -8.50 0.19
N LEU A 96 6.92 -8.68 1.50
CA LEU A 96 7.98 -9.51 2.06
C LEU A 96 7.81 -10.98 1.66
N GLN A 97 6.58 -11.49 1.69
CA GLN A 97 6.29 -12.86 1.27
C GLN A 97 6.57 -13.07 -0.23
N GLU A 98 6.14 -12.14 -1.09
CA GLU A 98 6.44 -12.15 -2.52
C GLU A 98 7.94 -12.10 -2.79
N ALA A 99 8.66 -11.21 -2.10
CA ALA A 99 10.11 -11.09 -2.25
C ALA A 99 10.85 -12.37 -1.80
N ALA A 100 10.41 -13.00 -0.71
CA ALA A 100 10.97 -14.27 -0.25
C ALA A 100 10.73 -15.38 -1.29
N GLN A 101 9.51 -15.50 -1.81
CA GLN A 101 9.18 -16.49 -2.84
C GLN A 101 10.00 -16.29 -4.13
N GLN A 102 10.17 -15.03 -4.57
CA GLN A 102 10.99 -14.70 -5.74
C GLN A 102 12.46 -15.02 -5.50
N ALA A 103 12.98 -14.75 -4.29
CA ALA A 103 14.35 -15.09 -3.93
C ALA A 103 14.57 -16.62 -3.95
N ASP A 104 13.65 -17.39 -3.39
CA ASP A 104 13.72 -18.86 -3.39
C ASP A 104 13.68 -19.43 -4.82
N GLN A 105 12.81 -18.88 -5.68
CA GLN A 105 12.75 -19.24 -7.09
C GLN A 105 14.08 -18.93 -7.80
N LEU A 106 14.62 -17.73 -7.62
CA LEU A 106 15.89 -17.33 -8.22
C LEU A 106 17.04 -18.23 -7.78
N VAL A 107 17.11 -18.59 -6.50
CA VAL A 107 18.14 -19.51 -5.97
C VAL A 107 17.96 -20.91 -6.55
N SER A 108 16.73 -21.41 -6.65
CA SER A 108 16.43 -22.70 -7.28
C SER A 108 16.88 -22.71 -8.75
N ASP A 109 16.55 -21.68 -9.50
CA ASP A 109 16.89 -21.58 -10.93
C ASP A 109 18.40 -21.47 -11.14
N ALA A 110 19.09 -20.68 -10.30
CA ALA A 110 20.55 -20.58 -10.32
C ALA A 110 21.22 -21.93 -10.01
N ARG A 111 20.70 -22.70 -9.05
CA ARG A 111 21.21 -24.05 -8.74
C ARG A 111 21.03 -25.01 -9.91
N ARG A 112 19.84 -25.03 -10.53
CA ARG A 112 19.58 -25.85 -11.71
C ARG A 112 20.53 -25.50 -12.86
N SER A 113 20.71 -24.21 -13.13
CA SER A 113 21.64 -23.75 -14.17
C SER A 113 23.10 -24.13 -13.88
N ALA A 114 23.50 -24.12 -12.61
CA ALA A 114 24.84 -24.56 -12.20
C ALA A 114 25.02 -26.07 -12.42
N GLU A 115 24.05 -26.89 -11.99
CA GLU A 115 24.05 -28.34 -12.22
C GLU A 115 24.11 -28.68 -13.72
N ASP A 116 23.32 -27.99 -14.55
CA ASP A 116 23.30 -28.20 -15.99
C ASP A 116 24.65 -27.82 -16.63
N SER A 117 25.29 -26.75 -16.14
CA SER A 117 26.62 -26.34 -16.58
C SER A 117 27.69 -27.35 -16.18
N GLU A 118 27.61 -27.90 -14.97
CA GLU A 118 28.52 -28.95 -14.49
C GLU A 118 28.38 -30.24 -15.31
N ARG A 119 27.13 -30.66 -15.62
CA ARG A 119 26.86 -31.80 -16.50
C ARG A 119 27.44 -31.59 -17.89
N ALA A 120 27.19 -30.42 -18.49
CA ALA A 120 27.72 -30.08 -19.82
C ALA A 120 29.26 -30.10 -19.85
N LEU A 121 29.91 -29.64 -18.77
CA LEU A 121 31.37 -29.66 -18.65
C LEU A 121 31.92 -31.09 -18.48
N ALA A 122 31.25 -31.93 -17.68
CA ALA A 122 31.60 -33.34 -17.55
C ALA A 122 31.48 -34.09 -18.89
N ASP A 123 30.40 -33.85 -19.64
CA ASP A 123 30.20 -34.42 -20.97
C ASP A 123 31.29 -33.98 -21.96
N LEU A 124 31.68 -32.70 -21.92
CA LEU A 124 32.76 -32.18 -22.76
C LEU A 124 34.09 -32.84 -22.43
N HIS A 125 34.40 -33.04 -21.15
CA HIS A 125 35.60 -33.75 -20.70
C HIS A 125 35.58 -35.22 -21.16
N ALA A 126 34.45 -35.91 -21.05
CA ALA A 126 34.29 -37.28 -21.52
C ALA A 126 34.50 -37.40 -23.04
N ARG A 127 33.90 -36.48 -23.83
CA ARG A 127 34.09 -36.39 -25.29
C ARG A 127 35.55 -36.15 -25.65
N ARG A 128 36.22 -35.22 -24.95
CA ARG A 128 37.66 -34.96 -25.15
C ARG A 128 38.50 -36.21 -24.86
N ALA A 129 38.24 -36.91 -23.75
CA ALA A 129 38.98 -38.11 -23.39
C ALA A 129 38.80 -39.23 -24.45
N SER A 130 37.57 -39.44 -24.94
CA SER A 130 37.29 -40.41 -26.01
C SER A 130 37.96 -40.02 -27.32
N PHE A 131 37.96 -38.74 -27.70
CA PHE A 131 38.67 -38.26 -28.87
C PHE A 131 40.18 -38.53 -28.78
N LEU A 132 40.81 -38.20 -27.65
CA LEU A 132 42.24 -38.43 -27.44
C LEU A 132 42.60 -39.93 -27.47
N ARG A 133 41.74 -40.80 -26.92
CA ARG A 133 41.90 -42.26 -27.03
C ARG A 133 41.79 -42.73 -28.47
N GLY A 134 40.79 -42.26 -29.22
CA GLY A 134 40.61 -42.58 -30.64
C GLY A 134 41.82 -42.15 -31.48
N MET A 135 42.31 -40.93 -31.29
CA MET A 135 43.51 -40.43 -31.96
C MET A 135 44.75 -41.26 -31.61
N ARG A 136 44.93 -41.64 -30.35
CA ARG A 136 46.04 -42.51 -29.94
C ARG A 136 45.96 -43.89 -30.60
N SER A 137 44.78 -44.48 -30.67
CA SER A 137 44.59 -45.76 -31.35
C SER A 137 44.90 -45.65 -32.84
N LEU A 138 44.46 -44.58 -33.50
CA LEU A 138 44.72 -44.36 -34.92
C LEU A 138 46.22 -44.19 -35.20
N LEU A 139 46.91 -43.36 -34.41
CA LEU A 139 48.36 -43.19 -34.52
C LEU A 139 49.11 -44.48 -34.21
N GLY A 140 48.66 -45.27 -33.23
CA GLY A 140 49.21 -46.59 -32.95
C GLY A 140 49.15 -47.50 -34.17
N ARG A 141 47.98 -47.61 -34.81
CA ARG A 141 47.82 -48.38 -36.06
C ARG A 141 48.75 -47.90 -37.18
N PHE A 142 48.88 -46.58 -37.36
CA PHE A 142 49.81 -46.03 -38.36
C PHE A 142 51.28 -46.35 -38.06
N LEU A 143 51.68 -46.34 -36.78
CA LEU A 143 53.04 -46.71 -36.38
C LEU A 143 53.29 -48.21 -36.56
N ASP A 144 52.32 -49.05 -36.24
CA ASP A 144 52.41 -50.50 -36.45
C ASP A 144 52.55 -50.84 -37.94
N GLU A 145 51.78 -50.18 -38.81
CA GLU A 145 51.87 -50.30 -40.27
C GLU A 145 53.26 -49.90 -40.80
N VAL A 146 53.79 -48.76 -40.33
CA VAL A 146 55.14 -48.32 -40.70
C VAL A 146 56.19 -49.33 -40.23
N GLY A 147 56.05 -49.85 -39.00
CA GLY A 147 56.95 -50.88 -38.48
C GLY A 147 56.92 -52.17 -39.31
N TYR A 148 55.73 -52.57 -39.80
CA TYR A 148 55.58 -53.71 -40.69
C TYR A 148 56.27 -53.48 -42.04
N GLU A 149 56.09 -52.31 -42.67
CA GLU A 149 56.74 -51.98 -43.94
C GLU A 149 58.27 -51.82 -43.78
N GLU A 150 58.76 -51.26 -42.68
CA GLU A 150 60.20 -51.24 -42.36
C GLU A 150 60.77 -52.66 -42.23
N ALA A 151 60.08 -53.56 -41.50
CA ALA A 151 60.48 -54.95 -41.35
C ALA A 151 60.48 -55.70 -42.69
N ARG A 152 59.50 -55.42 -43.56
CA ARG A 152 59.41 -55.95 -44.93
C ARG A 152 60.55 -55.46 -45.84
N LEU A 153 61.08 -54.26 -45.62
CA LEU A 153 62.21 -53.72 -46.39
C LEU A 153 63.57 -54.26 -45.90
N VAL A 154 63.70 -54.53 -44.60
CA VAL A 154 64.92 -55.11 -44.00
C VAL A 154 64.97 -56.64 -44.19
N GLY A 155 63.83 -57.31 -44.26
CA GLY A 155 63.70 -58.73 -44.63
C GLY A 155 63.65 -58.93 -46.14
N SER A 156 64.52 -59.78 -46.68
CA SER A 156 64.44 -60.22 -48.09
C SER A 156 63.05 -60.83 -48.43
N PRO A 157 62.59 -60.70 -49.69
CA PRO A 157 61.18 -60.82 -50.07
C PRO A 157 60.74 -62.29 -50.23
N GLU A 158 60.59 -63.03 -49.13
CA GLU A 158 60.02 -64.39 -49.20
C GLU A 158 59.17 -64.78 -47.98
N ALA A 159 58.39 -63.84 -47.45
CA ALA A 159 57.29 -64.15 -46.54
C ALA A 159 56.15 -63.14 -46.69
N ALA A 160 55.55 -63.09 -47.87
CA ALA A 160 54.20 -62.56 -48.04
C ALA A 160 53.22 -63.55 -47.38
N GLY A 161 53.11 -63.48 -46.06
CA GLY A 161 52.03 -64.09 -45.29
C GLY A 161 50.95 -63.05 -45.06
N SER A 162 49.72 -63.42 -45.39
CA SER A 162 48.51 -62.59 -45.50
C SER A 162 48.31 -61.50 -44.43
N PRO A 163 47.63 -60.39 -44.78
CA PRO A 163 47.22 -59.39 -43.79
C PRO A 163 46.32 -60.03 -42.72
N PRO A 164 46.35 -59.53 -41.47
CA PRO A 164 45.48 -60.01 -40.41
C PRO A 164 44.02 -59.80 -40.84
N GLN A 165 43.25 -60.88 -40.80
CA GLN A 165 41.81 -60.86 -41.05
C GLN A 165 41.14 -60.05 -39.94
N ASP A 166 40.32 -59.08 -40.32
CA ASP A 166 39.35 -58.47 -39.42
C ASP A 166 38.39 -59.58 -38.98
N ASP A 167 38.53 -60.04 -37.74
CA ASP A 167 37.52 -60.87 -37.08
C ASP A 167 36.30 -59.97 -36.79
N GLU A 168 35.42 -59.84 -37.79
CA GLU A 168 34.00 -59.63 -37.56
C GLU A 168 33.42 -60.93 -37.02
N ASP A 169 33.26 -61.02 -35.70
CA ASP A 169 32.28 -61.95 -35.13
C ASP A 169 31.78 -61.45 -33.78
N GLY A 170 30.45 -61.37 -33.66
CA GLY A 170 29.76 -61.05 -32.41
C GLY A 170 28.53 -60.18 -32.56
N GLN A 171 27.62 -60.54 -33.46
CA GLN A 171 26.19 -60.36 -33.19
C GLN A 171 25.89 -60.98 -31.82
N ASP A 172 25.22 -60.22 -30.94
CA ASP A 172 24.14 -60.74 -30.10
C ASP A 172 23.51 -59.61 -29.26
N GLY A 173 22.18 -59.49 -29.37
CA GLY A 173 21.35 -58.95 -28.30
C GLY A 173 20.64 -57.62 -28.55
N GLU A 174 19.67 -57.60 -29.47
CA GLU A 174 18.41 -56.92 -29.13
C GLU A 174 17.78 -57.64 -27.93
N PRO A 175 17.07 -56.92 -27.05
CA PRO A 175 15.67 -57.29 -26.96
C PRO A 175 14.73 -56.10 -27.06
N GLU A 176 13.61 -56.46 -27.67
CA GLU A 176 12.34 -55.76 -27.75
C GLU A 176 11.91 -55.07 -26.46
N SER A 177 11.24 -53.95 -26.70
CA SER A 177 10.09 -53.45 -25.95
C SER A 177 9.34 -54.48 -25.09
N ASP A 178 9.12 -54.15 -23.82
CA ASP A 178 7.76 -54.26 -23.27
C ASP A 178 7.48 -53.31 -22.08
N HIS A 179 6.23 -52.87 -22.06
CA HIS A 179 5.42 -52.11 -21.10
C HIS A 179 5.92 -51.69 -19.71
N ALA A 180 5.67 -50.43 -19.32
CA ALA A 180 4.53 -49.99 -18.47
C ALA A 180 4.64 -48.50 -18.08
#